data_AF-A0A7V9CIT7-F1
#
_entry.id   AF-A0A7V9CIT7-F1
#
_cell.length_a   1.000
_cell.length_b   1.000
_cell.length_c   1.000
_cell.angle_alpha   90.00
_cell.angle_beta   90.00
_cell.angle_gamma   90.00
#
_symmetry.space_group_name_H-M   'P 1'
#
loop_
_entity.id
_entity.type
_entity.pdbx_description
1 polymer ?
#
loop_
_entity_poly.entity_id
_entity_poly.type
_entity_poly.pdbx_seq_one_letter_code
_entity_poly.pdbx_strand_id
1 'polypeptide(L)'
;MIAPHGDVAVPASRYPARAADRDRWVVERRAPRPRHDPWHAPTVLVEPERSVSGEVVDVATIFLVGRECPWRCVMCDLWQHTIAGDTP
;
A
#
# COMPACT_ATOMS: atom_id res chain seq x y z
N MET A 1 2.76 -26.16 -40.65
CA MET A 1 2.14 -24.88 -41.07
C MET A 1 1.36 -24.35 -39.88
N ILE A 2 1.91 -23.35 -39.19
CA ILE A 2 1.23 -22.66 -38.07
C ILE A 2 0.54 -21.45 -38.70
N ALA A 3 -0.78 -21.33 -38.55
CA ALA A 3 -1.53 -20.18 -39.04
C ALA A 3 -1.09 -18.90 -38.32
N PRO A 4 -1.01 -17.75 -39.01
CA PRO A 4 -0.67 -16.50 -38.34
C PRO A 4 -1.78 -16.13 -37.35
N HIS A 5 -1.40 -15.84 -36.10
CA HIS A 5 -2.30 -15.21 -35.14
C HIS A 5 -2.73 -13.87 -35.75
N GLY A 6 -4.01 -13.78 -36.14
CA GLY A 6 -4.57 -12.55 -36.67
C GLY A 6 -4.41 -11.41 -35.67
N ASP A 7 -4.15 -10.21 -36.18
CA ASP A 7 -4.09 -8.97 -35.40
C ASP A 7 -5.42 -8.72 -34.70
N VAL A 8 -5.55 -9.22 -33.47
CA VAL A 8 -6.64 -8.81 -32.58
C VAL A 8 -6.28 -7.45 -32.02
N ALA A 9 -6.99 -6.42 -32.47
CA ALA A 9 -6.88 -5.09 -31.89
C ALA A 9 -7.14 -5.16 -30.38
N VAL A 10 -6.10 -4.91 -29.57
CA VAL A 10 -6.23 -4.82 -28.12
C VAL A 10 -6.98 -3.52 -27.81
N PRO A 11 -8.16 -3.57 -27.16
CA PRO A 11 -8.86 -2.35 -26.79
C PRO A 11 -7.97 -1.49 -25.89
N ALA A 12 -8.04 -0.17 -26.07
CA ALA A 12 -7.29 0.77 -25.26
C ALA A 12 -7.52 0.48 -23.78
N SER A 13 -6.41 0.31 -23.05
CA SER A 13 -6.47 0.01 -21.62
C SER A 13 -7.26 1.10 -20.88
N ARG A 14 -8.18 0.70 -20.00
CA ARG A 14 -8.86 1.62 -19.06
C ARG A 14 -7.90 2.17 -18.00
N TYR A 15 -6.68 1.67 -17.96
CA TYR A 15 -5.62 2.11 -17.07
C TYR A 15 -4.77 3.20 -17.74
N PRO A 16 -4.56 4.36 -17.10
CA PRO A 16 -3.83 5.47 -17.71
C PRO A 16 -2.37 5.13 -18.03
N ALA A 17 -1.88 5.66 -19.16
CA ALA A 17 -0.50 5.44 -19.61
C ALA A 17 0.53 6.30 -18.84
N ARG A 18 0.20 7.56 -18.53
CA ARG A 18 1.12 8.49 -17.83
C ARG A 18 1.06 8.28 -16.31
N ALA A 19 2.21 8.32 -15.65
CA ALA A 19 2.30 8.13 -14.20
C ALA A 19 1.38 9.07 -13.41
N ALA A 20 1.38 10.38 -13.69
CA ALA A 20 0.53 11.35 -13.01
C ALA A 20 -0.98 11.09 -13.20
N ASP A 21 -1.39 10.52 -14.34
CA ASP A 21 -2.79 10.17 -14.55
C ASP A 21 -3.17 8.90 -13.79
N ARG A 22 -2.23 7.96 -13.64
CA ARG A 22 -2.44 6.76 -12.81
C ARG A 22 -2.61 7.12 -11.35
N ASP A 23 -1.75 8.02 -10.83
CA ASP A 23 -1.86 8.47 -9.46
C ASP A 23 -3.23 9.08 -9.18
N ARG A 24 -3.69 9.96 -10.06
CA ARG A 24 -5.02 10.55 -10.00
C ARG A 24 -6.12 9.48 -10.07
N TRP A 25 -6.04 8.58 -11.04
CA TRP A 25 -7.00 7.50 -11.26
C TRP A 25 -7.14 6.61 -10.03
N VAL A 26 -6.04 6.32 -9.32
CA VAL A 26 -6.05 5.55 -8.08
C VAL A 26 -6.68 6.36 -6.95
N VAL A 27 -6.24 7.61 -6.72
CA VAL A 27 -6.72 8.44 -5.61
C VAL A 27 -8.22 8.71 -5.71
N GLU A 28 -8.74 9.01 -6.91
CA GLU A 28 -10.17 9.26 -7.14
C GLU A 28 -11.07 8.05 -6.82
N ARG A 29 -10.50 6.83 -6.79
CA ARG A 29 -11.23 5.59 -6.48
C ARG A 29 -11.13 5.17 -5.02
N ARG A 30 -10.28 5.85 -4.24
CA ARG A 30 -10.15 5.58 -2.81
C ARG A 30 -11.27 6.29 -2.05
N ALA A 31 -11.75 5.65 -0.99
CA ALA A 31 -12.58 6.33 -0.01
C ALA A 31 -11.80 7.48 0.68
N PRO A 32 -12.48 8.40 1.38
CA PRO A 32 -11.81 9.36 2.23
C PRO A 32 -10.89 8.67 3.24
N ARG A 33 -9.68 9.22 3.41
CA ARG A 33 -8.71 8.67 4.37
C ARG A 33 -9.20 8.82 5.82
N PRO A 34 -9.21 7.75 6.63
CA PRO A 34 -9.48 7.85 8.05
C PRO A 34 -8.48 8.77 8.78
N ARG A 35 -8.90 9.40 9.88
CA ARG A 35 -8.03 10.19 10.75
C ARG A 35 -7.42 9.29 11.81
N HIS A 36 -6.11 9.42 12.03
CA HIS A 36 -5.36 8.74 13.07
C HIS A 36 -4.65 9.77 13.95
N ASP A 37 -4.57 9.49 15.25
CA ASP A 37 -3.76 10.25 16.20
C ASP A 37 -2.30 9.79 16.09
N PRO A 38 -1.35 10.66 15.70
CA PRO A 38 0.05 10.26 15.56
C PRO A 38 0.73 9.90 16.89
N TRP A 39 0.14 10.26 18.03
CA TRP A 39 0.68 9.96 19.35
C TRP A 39 0.11 8.67 19.96
N HIS A 40 -0.76 7.97 19.23
CA HIS A 40 -1.36 6.72 19.66
C HIS A 40 -1.02 5.59 18.68
N ALA A 41 -0.42 4.52 19.19
CA ALA A 41 -0.18 3.31 18.40
C ALA A 41 -1.53 2.65 18.06
N PRO A 42 -1.86 2.40 16.78
CA PRO A 42 -3.12 1.75 16.43
C PRO A 42 -3.24 0.35 17.03
N THR A 43 -2.11 -0.35 17.15
CA THR A 43 -2.00 -1.70 17.71
C THR A 43 -0.61 -1.90 18.31
N VAL A 44 -0.55 -2.73 19.34
CA VAL A 44 0.67 -3.34 19.87
C VAL A 44 0.42 -4.83 20.01
N LEU A 45 1.32 -5.66 19.48
CA LEU A 45 1.26 -7.12 19.54
C LEU A 45 2.47 -7.65 20.28
N VAL A 46 2.30 -8.79 20.96
CA VAL A 46 3.42 -9.60 21.45
C VAL A 46 3.27 -10.98 20.84
N GLU A 47 4.21 -11.35 19.98
CA GLU A 47 4.17 -12.60 19.21
C GLU A 47 5.49 -13.37 19.36
N PRO A 48 5.46 -14.70 19.33
CA PRO A 48 6.67 -15.52 19.35
C PRO A 48 7.38 -15.44 17.99
N GLU A 49 8.58 -14.87 17.95
CA GLU A 49 9.40 -14.74 16.74
C GLU A 49 10.79 -15.37 16.90
N ARG A 50 11.47 -15.66 15.79
CA ARG A 50 12.83 -16.21 15.82
C ARG A 50 13.86 -15.09 15.99
N SER A 51 14.74 -15.24 16.97
CA SER A 51 15.89 -14.37 17.18
C SER A 51 17.02 -14.67 16.19
N VAL A 52 18.05 -13.82 16.17
CA VAL A 52 19.28 -14.03 15.37
C VAL A 52 20.03 -15.32 15.74
N SER A 53 19.88 -15.82 16.98
CA SER A 53 20.46 -17.11 17.39
C SER A 53 19.58 -18.31 17.03
N GLY A 54 18.39 -18.07 16.46
CA GLY A 54 17.45 -19.10 16.04
C GLY A 54 16.42 -19.50 17.11
N GLU A 55 16.54 -18.97 18.32
CA GLU A 55 15.60 -19.23 19.43
C GLU A 55 14.27 -18.53 19.22
N VAL A 56 13.18 -19.12 19.70
CA VAL A 56 11.87 -18.46 19.72
C VAL A 56 11.77 -17.59 20.98
N VAL A 57 11.49 -16.31 20.80
CA VAL A 57 11.38 -15.32 21.87
C VAL A 57 10.12 -14.47 21.69
N ASP A 58 9.56 -13.97 22.78
CA ASP A 58 8.45 -13.02 22.71
C ASP A 58 8.95 -11.67 22.20
N VAL A 59 8.40 -11.19 21.09
CA VAL A 59 8.74 -9.91 20.47
C VAL A 59 7.53 -8.99 20.52
N ALA A 60 7.75 -7.77 21.01
CA ALA A 60 6.76 -6.71 20.98
C ALA A 60 6.85 -5.93 19.66
N THR A 61 5.77 -5.92 18.90
CA THR A 61 5.62 -5.14 17.66
C THR A 61 4.67 -3.98 17.89
N ILE A 62 5.18 -2.76 17.72
CA ILE A 62 4.42 -1.51 17.87
C ILE A 62 4.14 -0.95 16.49
N PHE A 63 2.87 -0.80 16.13
CA PHE A 63 2.49 -0.19 14.85
C PHE A 63 2.46 1.32 15.01
N LEU A 64 3.17 2.02 14.12
CA LEU A 64 3.21 3.47 14.06
C LEU A 64 2.59 3.96 12.75
N VAL A 65 1.94 5.11 12.80
CA VAL A 65 1.36 5.73 11.61
C VAL A 65 2.33 6.74 11.00
N GLY A 66 2.59 6.57 9.71
CA GLY A 66 3.43 7.45 8.91
C GLY A 66 2.62 8.36 7.99
N ARG A 67 3.31 9.32 7.36
CA ARG A 67 2.76 10.05 6.22
C ARG A 67 2.42 9.07 5.09
N GLU A 68 1.36 9.35 4.34
CA GLU A 68 1.07 8.57 3.14
C GLU A 68 2.26 8.60 2.14
N CYS A 69 2.63 7.43 1.62
CA CYS A 69 3.68 7.30 0.61
C CYS A 69 3.35 8.14 -0.64
N PRO A 70 4.34 8.79 -1.28
CA PRO A 70 4.11 9.49 -2.54
C PRO A 70 3.64 8.55 -3.67
N TRP A 71 3.93 7.26 -3.57
CA TRP A 71 3.46 6.26 -4.54
C TRP A 71 1.99 5.92 -4.30
N ARG A 72 1.16 6.05 -5.35
CA ARG A 72 -0.27 5.78 -5.29
C ARG A 72 -0.59 4.40 -5.87
N CYS A 73 -0.06 3.38 -5.20
CA CYS A 73 -0.23 1.99 -5.65
C CYS A 73 -1.70 1.55 -5.66
N VAL A 74 -2.09 0.81 -6.70
CA VAL A 74 -3.46 0.30 -6.90
C VAL A 74 -3.87 -0.70 -5.79
N MET A 75 -2.93 -1.54 -5.36
CA MET A 75 -3.19 -2.65 -4.43
C MET A 75 -2.74 -2.37 -2.98
N CYS A 76 -2.28 -1.15 -2.70
CA CYS A 76 -1.91 -0.77 -1.34
C CYS A 76 -3.15 -0.24 -0.65
N ASP A 77 -3.52 -0.81 0.49
CA ASP A 77 -4.56 -0.35 1.40
C ASP A 77 -3.99 0.43 2.60
N LEU A 78 -2.67 0.38 2.81
CA LEU A 78 -1.99 1.08 3.91
C LEU A 78 -2.24 2.59 3.92
N TRP A 79 -2.64 3.21 2.81
CA TRP A 79 -3.08 4.61 2.78
C TRP A 79 -4.21 4.90 3.80
N GLN A 80 -5.00 3.89 4.16
CA GLN A 80 -6.05 4.01 5.18
C GLN A 80 -5.47 4.23 6.59
N HIS A 81 -4.22 3.82 6.84
CA HIS A 81 -3.53 3.86 8.14
C HIS A 81 -2.38 4.86 8.14
N THR A 82 -2.60 6.04 7.54
CA THR A 82 -1.58 7.10 7.42
C THR A 82 -2.09 8.44 7.95
N ILE A 83 -1.15 9.34 8.27
CA ILE A 83 -1.40 10.73 8.68
C ILE A 83 -1.08 11.70 7.54
N ALA A 84 -1.57 12.95 7.66
CA ALA A 84 -1.43 13.96 6.61
C ALA A 84 -0.01 14.55 6.53
N GLY A 85 0.62 14.75 7.68
CA GLY A 85 1.96 15.30 7.82
C GLY A 85 3.00 14.23 8.09
N ASP A 86 4.22 14.65 8.36
CA ASP A 86 5.28 13.77 8.82
C ASP A 86 5.00 13.23 10.21
N THR A 87 5.57 12.06 10.51
CA THR A 87 5.54 11.48 11.86
C THR A 87 6.21 12.47 12.82
N PRO A 88 5.55 12.84 13.94
CA PRO A 88 6.09 13.77 14.92
C PRO A 88 7.37 13.31 15.62
#